data_AF-A0A1H0RV01-F1
#
_entry.id   AF-A0A1H0RV01-F1
#
_cell.length_a   1.000
_cell.length_b   1.000
_cell.length_c   1.000
_cell.angle_alpha   90.00
_cell.angle_beta   90.00
_cell.angle_gamma   90.00
#
_symmetry.space_group_name_H-M   'P 1'
#
loop_
_entity.id
_entity.type
_entity.pdbx_description
1 polymer ?
#
loop_
_entity_poly.entity_id
_entity_poly.type
_entity_poly.pdbx_seq_one_letter_code
_entity_poly.pdbx_strand_id
1 'polypeptide(L)'
;MATDLTAFARTALVVGTGIAGLAAALRLTHNAWQVVVLDHGTHHDPVPITGPDRHAARRLAALPHDLRFETRHSTVTALRPDRFGVTVAFNDHDDEWFDVVVCAQPCCRAERLPGLGVDAWSRDHVALLHRAVRDTGLPLSAAELLADAFDVHTDEQAAFAWWETTLRPHAIRRAFTRVR
;
A
#
# COMPACT_ATOMS: atom_id res chain seq x y z
N MET A 1 -5.28 4.57 -38.14
CA MET A 1 -3.92 4.73 -37.59
C MET A 1 -4.09 4.84 -36.08
N ALA A 2 -4.07 3.70 -35.39
CA ALA A 2 -4.26 3.65 -33.95
C ALA A 2 -2.95 4.09 -33.30
N THR A 3 -2.98 5.20 -32.58
CA THR A 3 -1.87 5.61 -31.74
C THR A 3 -1.86 4.67 -30.54
N ASP A 4 -1.07 3.61 -30.64
CA ASP A 4 -0.71 2.76 -29.51
C ASP A 4 0.23 3.58 -28.62
N LEU A 5 -0.35 4.50 -27.85
CA LEU A 5 0.27 5.08 -26.68
C LEU A 5 -0.19 4.22 -25.52
N THR A 6 0.40 3.04 -25.39
CA THR A 6 0.60 2.47 -24.06
C THR A 6 1.50 3.46 -23.33
N ALA A 7 0.89 4.49 -22.72
CA ALA A 7 1.49 5.09 -21.55
C ALA A 7 1.82 3.90 -20.64
N PHE A 8 3.11 3.67 -20.39
CA PHE A 8 3.56 2.56 -19.56
C PHE A 8 2.74 2.62 -18.27
N ALA A 9 1.86 1.64 -18.09
CA ALA A 9 0.94 1.65 -16.97
C ALA A 9 1.77 1.57 -15.68
N ARG A 10 1.53 2.48 -14.74
CA ARG A 10 2.28 2.54 -13.48
C ARG A 10 2.20 1.20 -12.75
N THR A 11 3.31 0.75 -12.23
CA THR A 11 3.49 -0.56 -11.60
C THR A 11 3.51 -0.42 -10.08
N ALA A 12 2.78 -1.29 -9.39
CA ALA A 12 2.78 -1.34 -7.94
C ALA A 12 3.03 -2.76 -7.45
N LEU A 13 3.95 -2.89 -6.49
CA LEU A 13 4.12 -4.10 -5.71
C LEU A 13 3.37 -3.96 -4.38
N VAL A 14 2.44 -4.86 -4.09
CA VAL A 14 1.76 -4.95 -2.80
C VAL A 14 2.29 -6.17 -2.06
N VAL A 15 3.00 -5.94 -0.95
CA VAL A 15 3.53 -7.01 -0.11
C VAL A 15 2.50 -7.36 0.96
N GLY A 16 1.85 -8.50 0.83
CA GLY A 16 0.88 -9.06 1.78
C GLY A 16 -0.57 -9.06 1.28
N THR A 17 -1.26 -10.19 1.50
CA THR A 17 -2.63 -10.49 1.07
C THR A 17 -3.68 -10.39 2.19
N GLY A 18 -3.35 -9.70 3.28
CA GLY A 18 -4.33 -9.33 4.29
C GLY A 18 -5.38 -8.34 3.73
N ILE A 19 -6.40 -8.03 4.55
CA ILE A 19 -7.52 -7.15 4.16
C ILE A 19 -7.05 -5.84 3.52
N ALA A 20 -6.07 -5.16 4.14
CA ALA A 20 -5.55 -3.89 3.64
C ALA A 20 -4.76 -4.04 2.33
N GLY A 21 -4.00 -5.12 2.17
CA GLY A 21 -3.22 -5.38 0.95
C GLY A 21 -4.12 -5.66 -0.24
N LEU A 22 -5.12 -6.52 -0.07
CA LEU A 22 -6.11 -6.78 -1.13
C LEU A 22 -6.93 -5.53 -1.45
N ALA A 23 -7.36 -4.76 -0.45
CA ALA A 23 -8.07 -3.50 -0.69
C ALA A 23 -7.22 -2.50 -1.49
N ALA A 24 -5.92 -2.39 -1.19
CA ALA A 24 -5.00 -1.54 -1.93
C ALA A 24 -4.83 -2.05 -3.37
N ALA A 25 -4.60 -3.35 -3.56
CA ALA A 25 -4.46 -3.95 -4.87
C ALA A 25 -5.70 -3.74 -5.76
N LEU A 26 -6.90 -3.95 -5.21
CA LEU A 26 -8.17 -3.75 -5.93
C LEU A 26 -8.34 -2.29 -6.38
N ARG A 27 -8.05 -1.33 -5.49
CA ARG A 27 -8.19 0.10 -5.82
C ARG A 27 -7.13 0.60 -6.80
N LEU A 28 -5.89 0.18 -6.64
CA LEU A 28 -4.81 0.52 -7.58
C LEU A 28 -5.11 -0.02 -8.98
N THR A 29 -5.56 -1.29 -9.06
CA THR A 29 -5.97 -1.92 -10.32
C THR A 29 -7.13 -1.14 -10.97
N HIS A 30 -8.12 -0.71 -10.18
CA HIS A 30 -9.21 0.12 -10.68
C HIS A 30 -8.73 1.46 -11.25
N ASN A 31 -7.62 2.00 -10.74
CA ASN A 31 -7.01 3.25 -11.21
C ASN A 31 -5.92 3.00 -12.28
N ALA A 32 -6.05 1.90 -13.03
CA ALA A 32 -5.20 1.50 -14.14
C ALA A 32 -3.72 1.23 -13.80
N TRP A 33 -3.41 0.90 -12.54
CA TRP A 33 -2.08 0.39 -12.16
C TRP A 33 -1.94 -1.08 -12.53
N GLN A 34 -0.75 -1.48 -12.97
CA GLN A 34 -0.34 -2.88 -13.03
C GLN A 34 0.12 -3.32 -11.65
N VAL A 35 -0.66 -4.20 -11.01
CA VAL A 35 -0.42 -4.59 -9.62
C VAL A 35 0.12 -6.02 -9.55
N VAL A 36 1.23 -6.18 -8.84
CA VAL A 36 1.75 -7.48 -8.37
C VAL A 36 1.51 -7.58 -6.87
N VAL A 37 0.90 -8.67 -6.42
CA VAL A 37 0.63 -8.96 -5.01
C VAL A 37 1.49 -10.14 -4.57
N LEU A 38 2.21 -9.97 -3.47
CA LEU A 38 2.95 -11.07 -2.84
C LEU A 38 2.10 -11.74 -1.77
N ASP A 39 1.69 -12.98 -2.03
CA ASP A 39 0.94 -13.83 -1.12
C ASP A 39 1.87 -14.82 -0.43
N HIS A 40 1.84 -14.81 0.90
CA HIS A 40 2.59 -15.78 1.70
C HIS A 40 1.66 -16.79 2.40
N GLY A 41 0.37 -16.84 2.00
CA GLY A 41 -0.62 -17.79 2.51
C GLY A 41 -1.08 -17.52 3.94
N THR A 42 -0.74 -16.37 4.51
CA THR A 42 -1.17 -15.98 5.85
C THR A 42 -2.58 -15.41 5.81
N HIS A 43 -3.56 -16.24 6.15
CA HIS A 43 -4.93 -15.79 6.37
C HIS A 43 -5.10 -15.27 7.79
N HIS A 44 -5.80 -14.15 7.94
CA HIS A 44 -6.18 -13.61 9.24
C HIS A 44 -7.61 -14.01 9.60
N ASP A 45 -7.89 -14.11 10.90
CA ASP A 45 -9.26 -14.26 11.38
C ASP A 45 -10.13 -13.08 10.90
N PRO A 46 -11.44 -13.31 10.68
CA PRO A 46 -12.36 -12.25 10.32
C PRO A 46 -12.29 -11.07 11.30
N VAL A 47 -12.09 -9.85 10.78
CA VAL A 47 -12.03 -8.64 11.59
C VAL A 47 -13.36 -7.89 11.51
N PRO A 48 -13.96 -7.46 12.63
CA PRO A 48 -15.16 -6.65 12.59
C PRO A 48 -14.87 -5.28 11.93
N ILE A 49 -15.57 -5.02 10.83
CA ILE A 49 -15.50 -3.74 10.11
C ILE A 49 -16.46 -2.75 10.77
N THR A 50 -15.93 -1.62 11.26
CA THR A 50 -16.72 -0.59 11.95
C THR A 50 -16.38 0.81 11.44
N GLY A 51 -17.20 1.80 11.80
CA GLY A 51 -16.90 3.21 11.52
C GLY A 51 -16.66 3.51 10.02
N PRO A 52 -15.65 4.35 9.69
CA PRO A 52 -15.31 4.72 8.31
C PRO A 52 -15.07 3.53 7.38
N ASP A 53 -14.48 2.45 7.90
CA ASP A 53 -14.19 1.24 7.11
C ASP A 53 -15.45 0.53 6.63
N ARG A 54 -16.60 0.74 7.28
CA ARG A 54 -17.89 0.21 6.80
C ARG A 54 -18.30 0.86 5.47
N HIS A 55 -18.00 2.16 5.31
CA HIS A 55 -18.25 2.86 4.05
C HIS A 55 -17.25 2.43 2.98
N ALA A 56 -15.98 2.25 3.36
CA ALA A 56 -14.95 1.74 2.46
C ALA A 56 -15.29 0.34 1.92
N ALA A 57 -15.71 -0.57 2.80
CA ALA A 57 -16.14 -1.91 2.42
C ALA A 57 -17.27 -1.89 1.37
N ARG A 58 -18.24 -0.97 1.50
CA ARG A 58 -19.34 -0.83 0.53
C ARG A 58 -18.87 -0.34 -0.83
N ARG A 59 -17.90 0.57 -0.88
CA ARG A 59 -17.30 1.04 -2.14
C ARG A 59 -16.50 -0.06 -2.82
N LEU A 60 -15.66 -0.76 -2.07
CA LEU A 60 -14.90 -1.90 -2.57
C LEU A 60 -15.83 -2.99 -3.13
N ALA A 61 -16.94 -3.29 -2.44
CA ALA A 61 -17.93 -4.26 -2.90
C ALA A 61 -18.71 -3.82 -4.16
N ALA A 62 -18.64 -2.53 -4.52
CA ALA A 62 -19.27 -1.99 -5.73
C ALA A 62 -18.31 -1.91 -6.94
N LEU A 63 -17.03 -2.25 -6.76
CA LEU A 63 -16.06 -2.26 -7.85
C LEU A 63 -16.40 -3.34 -8.89
N PRO A 64 -16.11 -3.12 -10.18
CA PRO A 64 -16.33 -4.11 -11.24
C PRO A 64 -15.44 -5.35 -11.04
N HIS A 65 -15.89 -6.49 -11.59
CA HIS A 65 -15.35 -7.82 -11.27
C HIS A 65 -14.06 -8.21 -12.03
N ASP A 66 -13.65 -7.49 -13.08
CA ASP A 66 -12.46 -7.82 -13.88
C ASP A 66 -11.19 -7.10 -13.37
N LEU A 67 -10.94 -7.19 -12.06
CA LEU A 67 -9.71 -6.67 -11.45
C LEU A 67 -8.62 -7.73 -11.59
N ARG A 68 -7.57 -7.39 -12.36
CA ARG A 68 -6.44 -8.28 -12.62
C ARG A 68 -5.21 -7.77 -11.90
N PHE A 69 -4.72 -8.56 -10.96
CA PHE A 69 -3.40 -8.42 -10.38
C PHE A 69 -2.69 -9.76 -10.45
N GLU A 70 -1.37 -9.72 -10.60
CA GLU A 70 -0.55 -10.92 -10.57
C GLU A 70 -0.30 -11.31 -9.11
N THR A 71 -0.46 -12.59 -8.76
CA THR A 71 -0.11 -13.09 -7.42
C THR A 71 1.18 -13.90 -7.49
N ARG A 72 2.16 -13.57 -6.65
CA ARG A 72 3.43 -14.31 -6.52
C ARG A 72 3.67 -14.74 -5.08
N HIS A 73 4.55 -15.73 -4.90
CA HIS A 73 4.90 -16.29 -3.58
C HIS A 73 6.34 -15.95 -3.13
N SER A 74 7.00 -15.03 -3.85
CA SER A 74 8.36 -14.60 -3.58
C SER A 74 8.46 -13.76 -2.31
N THR A 75 9.61 -13.80 -1.64
CA THR A 75 9.89 -13.01 -0.44
C THR A 75 10.79 -11.83 -0.79
N VAL A 76 10.37 -10.62 -0.43
CA VAL A 76 11.20 -9.41 -0.54
C VAL A 76 12.32 -9.45 0.50
N THR A 77 13.55 -9.32 0.05
CA THR A 77 14.75 -9.32 0.90
C THR A 77 15.31 -7.92 1.12
N ALA A 78 15.11 -7.00 0.17
CA ALA A 78 15.49 -5.60 0.31
C ALA A 78 14.66 -4.67 -0.58
N LEU A 79 14.56 -3.41 -0.17
CA LEU A 79 14.02 -2.31 -0.97
C LEU A 79 15.10 -1.25 -1.13
N ARG A 80 15.26 -0.76 -2.37
CA ARG A 80 16.18 0.31 -2.73
C ARG A 80 15.40 1.40 -3.46
N PRO A 81 14.73 2.29 -2.71
CA PRO A 81 14.04 3.42 -3.31
C PRO A 81 15.03 4.44 -3.89
N ASP A 82 14.66 5.04 -5.01
CA ASP A 82 15.32 6.19 -5.60
C ASP A 82 14.29 7.29 -5.93
N ARG A 83 14.65 8.28 -6.75
CA ARG A 83 13.74 9.38 -7.07
C ARG A 83 12.59 9.00 -8.02
N PHE A 84 12.68 7.85 -8.68
CA PHE A 84 11.76 7.41 -9.73
C PHE A 84 10.93 6.21 -9.34
N GLY A 85 11.40 5.37 -8.42
CA GLY A 85 10.67 4.20 -7.97
C GLY A 85 11.47 3.38 -6.97
N VAL A 86 11.27 2.08 -7.00
CA VAL A 86 11.89 1.15 -6.05
C VAL A 86 12.44 -0.07 -6.78
N THR A 87 13.74 -0.32 -6.62
CA THR A 87 14.31 -1.63 -6.96
C THR A 87 14.07 -2.59 -5.80
N VAL A 88 13.44 -3.72 -6.06
CA VAL A 88 13.01 -4.73 -5.10
C VAL A 88 13.85 -5.98 -5.30
N ALA A 89 14.57 -6.40 -4.27
CA ALA A 89 15.31 -7.65 -4.27
C ALA A 89 14.44 -8.78 -3.73
N PHE A 90 14.46 -9.91 -4.43
CA PHE A 90 13.74 -11.13 -4.06
C PHE A 90 14.70 -12.22 -3.61
N ASN A 91 14.16 -13.30 -3.05
CA ASN A 91 14.95 -14.45 -2.58
C ASN A 91 15.15 -15.52 -3.66
N ASP A 92 14.35 -15.49 -4.73
CA ASP A 92 14.15 -16.58 -5.68
C ASP A 92 14.33 -16.15 -7.15
N HIS A 93 14.48 -14.86 -7.43
CA HIS A 93 14.73 -14.31 -8.76
C HIS A 93 15.52 -12.99 -8.70
N ASP A 94 15.84 -12.47 -9.88
CA ASP A 94 16.55 -11.20 -10.04
C ASP A 94 15.75 -10.02 -9.47
N ASP A 95 16.47 -8.95 -9.13
CA ASP A 95 15.86 -7.70 -8.68
C ASP A 95 14.92 -7.14 -9.76
N GLU A 96 13.71 -6.72 -9.35
CA GLU A 96 12.73 -6.08 -10.24
C GLU A 96 12.47 -4.63 -9.81
N TRP A 97 11.99 -3.81 -10.74
CA TRP A 97 11.70 -2.40 -10.48
C TRP A 97 10.19 -2.15 -10.49
N PHE A 98 9.72 -1.30 -9.57
CA PHE A 98 8.32 -0.87 -9.47
C PHE A 98 8.24 0.65 -9.25
N ASP A 99 7.20 1.29 -9.78
CA ASP A 99 6.95 2.72 -9.51
C ASP A 99 6.66 2.94 -8.02
N VAL A 100 5.87 2.05 -7.38
CA VAL A 100 5.54 2.13 -5.95
C VAL A 100 5.58 0.75 -5.29
N VAL A 101 6.00 0.70 -4.01
CA VAL A 101 5.89 -0.49 -3.15
C VAL A 101 5.00 -0.20 -1.95
N VAL A 102 3.94 -0.98 -1.79
CA VAL A 102 3.00 -0.93 -0.66
C VAL A 102 3.25 -2.12 0.26
N CYS A 103 3.89 -1.87 1.40
CA CYS A 103 4.07 -2.85 2.46
C CYS A 103 2.77 -2.97 3.29
N ALA A 104 1.88 -3.87 2.88
CA ALA A 104 0.64 -4.21 3.60
C ALA A 104 0.86 -5.22 4.74
N GLN A 105 2.06 -5.77 4.84
CA GLN A 105 2.61 -6.47 5.99
C GLN A 105 4.07 -6.05 6.25
N PRO A 106 4.64 -6.33 7.43
CA PRO A 106 6.07 -6.15 7.65
C PRO A 106 6.89 -7.00 6.67
N CYS A 107 7.85 -6.40 5.97
CA CYS A 107 8.77 -7.10 5.07
C CYS A 107 10.15 -6.43 5.10
N CYS A 108 11.22 -7.20 4.89
CA CYS A 108 12.62 -6.76 4.72
C CYS A 108 13.14 -5.65 5.66
N ARG A 109 12.49 -5.41 6.81
CA ARG A 109 12.73 -4.26 7.70
C ARG A 109 12.54 -2.91 7.01
N ALA A 110 11.55 -2.79 6.11
CA ALA A 110 11.23 -1.57 5.38
C ALA A 110 11.04 -0.34 6.29
N GLU A 111 10.59 -0.53 7.53
CA GLU A 111 10.48 0.51 8.54
C GLU A 111 11.80 1.17 8.96
N ARG A 112 12.94 0.61 8.54
CA ARG A 112 14.29 1.13 8.80
C ARG A 112 14.89 1.90 7.63
N LEU A 113 14.18 2.01 6.50
CA LEU A 113 14.64 2.83 5.38
C LEU A 113 14.75 4.30 5.81
N PRO A 114 15.74 5.07 5.31
CA PRO A 114 15.92 6.46 5.69
C PRO A 114 14.65 7.29 5.48
N GLY A 115 14.21 7.98 6.53
CA GLY A 115 13.01 8.82 6.52
C GLY A 115 11.68 8.05 6.56
N LEU A 116 11.70 6.71 6.53
CA LEU A 116 10.66 5.88 7.13
C LEU A 116 11.03 5.61 8.59
N GLY A 117 10.04 5.66 9.48
CA GLY A 117 10.32 5.58 10.92
C GLY A 117 9.20 6.15 11.76
N VAL A 118 9.46 6.43 13.05
CA VAL A 118 8.41 6.73 14.06
C VAL A 118 7.37 7.75 13.60
N ASP A 119 7.76 8.71 12.76
CA ASP A 119 6.91 9.83 12.41
C ASP A 119 6.27 9.78 11.02
N ALA A 120 6.57 8.80 10.17
CA ALA A 120 6.04 8.73 8.80
C ALA A 120 5.59 7.30 8.41
N TRP A 121 4.63 7.23 7.48
CA TRP A 121 4.13 5.97 6.92
C TRP A 121 4.52 5.78 5.46
N SER A 122 5.07 6.80 4.79
CA SER A 122 5.46 6.74 3.40
C SER A 122 6.66 7.63 3.11
N ARG A 123 7.48 7.21 2.15
CA ARG A 123 8.63 7.96 1.65
C ARG A 123 9.22 7.30 0.41
N ASP A 124 9.76 8.11 -0.51
CA ASP A 124 10.57 7.68 -1.66
C ASP A 124 9.95 6.45 -2.35
N HIS A 125 8.68 6.55 -2.76
CA HIS A 125 7.92 5.49 -3.45
C HIS A 125 7.54 4.25 -2.62
N VAL A 126 7.80 4.24 -1.31
CA VAL A 126 7.44 3.16 -0.39
C VAL A 126 6.37 3.60 0.60
N ALA A 127 5.30 2.81 0.75
CA ALA A 127 4.24 3.00 1.76
C ALA A 127 4.18 1.84 2.76
N LEU A 128 4.32 2.13 4.04
CA LEU A 128 4.12 1.22 5.17
C LEU A 128 2.64 1.14 5.57
N LEU A 129 1.80 0.65 4.66
CA LEU A 129 0.36 0.53 4.88
C LEU A 129 0.04 -0.28 6.15
N HIS A 130 0.74 -1.39 6.40
CA HIS A 130 0.55 -2.21 7.60
C HIS A 130 0.66 -1.41 8.90
N ARG A 131 1.51 -0.38 8.88
CA ARG A 131 1.75 0.48 10.02
C ARG A 131 0.73 1.60 10.12
N ALA A 132 0.36 2.24 9.02
CA ALA A 132 -0.75 3.19 8.99
C ALA A 132 -2.03 2.52 9.54
N VAL A 133 -2.30 1.28 9.13
CA VAL A 133 -3.42 0.48 9.63
C VAL A 133 -3.30 0.18 11.12
N ARG A 134 -2.12 -0.23 11.60
CA ARG A 134 -1.89 -0.47 13.03
C ARG A 134 -2.11 0.79 13.87
N ASP A 135 -1.67 1.93 13.36
CA ASP A 135 -1.68 3.20 14.10
C ASP A 135 -3.08 3.88 14.06
N THR A 136 -3.92 3.57 13.07
CA THR A 136 -5.28 4.16 12.90
C THR A 136 -6.43 3.20 13.22
N GLY A 137 -6.23 1.88 13.09
CA GLY A 137 -7.29 0.89 13.16
C GLY A 137 -8.23 0.87 11.94
N LEU A 138 -7.80 1.44 10.81
CA LEU A 138 -8.63 1.61 9.60
C LEU A 138 -8.02 0.88 8.37
N PRO A 139 -8.04 -0.47 8.32
CA PRO A 139 -7.47 -1.24 7.21
C PRO A 139 -8.01 -0.85 5.82
N LEU A 140 -9.32 -0.66 5.68
CA LEU A 140 -9.91 -0.39 4.37
C LEU A 140 -9.78 1.08 3.96
N SER A 141 -10.06 2.00 4.88
CA SER A 141 -9.95 3.43 4.57
C SER A 141 -8.51 3.83 4.29
N ALA A 142 -7.52 3.27 5.00
CA ALA A 142 -6.12 3.56 4.72
C ALA A 142 -5.68 3.10 3.33
N ALA A 143 -6.16 1.93 2.89
CA ALA A 143 -5.87 1.38 1.57
C ALA A 143 -6.56 2.18 0.45
N GLU A 144 -7.84 2.52 0.61
CA GLU A 144 -8.56 3.31 -0.40
C GLU A 144 -8.00 4.72 -0.53
N LEU A 145 -7.74 5.41 0.59
CA LEU A 145 -7.17 6.76 0.56
C LEU A 145 -5.79 6.76 -0.10
N LEU A 146 -5.00 5.69 0.03
CA LEU A 146 -3.71 5.61 -0.66
C LEU A 146 -3.90 5.60 -2.18
N ALA A 147 -4.84 4.78 -2.67
CA ALA A 147 -5.12 4.72 -4.11
C ALA A 147 -5.79 6.00 -4.64
N ASP A 148 -6.66 6.64 -3.85
CA ASP A 148 -7.25 7.94 -4.18
C ASP A 148 -6.15 9.02 -4.28
N ALA A 149 -5.15 8.98 -3.41
CA ALA A 149 -4.03 9.91 -3.46
C ALA A 149 -3.31 9.84 -4.82
N PHE A 150 -3.06 8.63 -5.32
CA PHE A 150 -2.40 8.41 -6.60
C PHE A 150 -3.25 8.71 -7.84
N ASP A 151 -4.57 8.75 -7.67
CA ASP A 151 -5.52 9.16 -8.71
C ASP A 151 -5.59 10.69 -8.79
N VAL A 152 -5.65 11.35 -7.63
CA VAL A 152 -5.76 12.82 -7.53
C VAL A 152 -4.44 13.52 -7.85
N HIS A 153 -3.31 12.94 -7.45
CA HIS A 153 -2.00 13.56 -7.57
C HIS A 153 -1.11 12.82 -8.58
N THR A 154 -0.61 13.56 -9.56
CA THR A 154 0.38 13.05 -10.52
C THR A 154 1.77 12.88 -9.90
N ASP A 155 2.09 13.70 -8.89
CA ASP A 155 3.36 13.64 -8.14
C ASP A 155 3.22 12.71 -6.93
N GLU A 156 4.05 11.66 -6.85
CA GLU A 156 3.96 10.64 -5.80
C GLU A 156 4.25 11.22 -4.41
N GLN A 157 5.14 12.22 -4.32
CA GLN A 157 5.44 12.86 -3.04
C GLN A 157 4.21 13.63 -2.51
N ALA A 158 3.51 14.36 -3.38
CA ALA A 158 2.25 15.02 -3.04
C ALA A 158 1.15 14.02 -2.68
N ALA A 159 1.06 12.89 -3.40
CA ALA A 159 0.12 11.80 -3.09
C ALA A 159 0.35 11.28 -1.67
N PHE A 160 1.59 10.91 -1.34
CA PHE A 160 1.93 10.41 0.00
C PHE A 160 1.71 11.44 1.10
N ALA A 161 2.10 12.71 0.86
CA ALA A 161 1.87 13.77 1.83
C ALA A 161 0.37 13.96 2.10
N TRP A 162 -0.46 13.97 1.05
CA TRP A 162 -1.91 14.07 1.19
C TRP A 162 -2.49 12.87 1.94
N TRP A 163 -2.05 11.65 1.58
CA TRP A 163 -2.49 10.42 2.23
C TRP A 163 -2.20 10.43 3.73
N GLU A 164 -0.97 10.75 4.12
CA GLU A 164 -0.58 10.84 5.53
C GLU A 164 -1.36 11.91 6.28
N THR A 165 -1.46 13.13 5.72
CA THR A 165 -2.19 14.24 6.36
C THR A 165 -3.67 13.91 6.54
N THR A 166 -4.27 13.18 5.59
CA THR A 166 -5.67 12.76 5.66
C THR A 166 -5.90 11.69 6.71
N LEU A 167 -4.95 10.75 6.88
CA LEU A 167 -5.08 9.66 7.85
C LEU A 167 -4.68 10.02 9.28
N ARG A 168 -3.72 10.93 9.47
CA ARG A 168 -3.18 11.30 10.81
C ARG A 168 -4.24 11.69 11.84
N PRO A 169 -5.34 12.41 11.51
CA PRO A 169 -6.41 12.69 12.46
C PRO A 169 -7.06 11.45 13.09
N HIS A 170 -6.97 10.29 12.43
CA HIS A 170 -7.50 9.02 12.89
C HIS A 170 -6.48 8.18 13.69
N ALA A 171 -5.24 8.66 13.82
CA ALA A 171 -4.22 7.94 14.58
C ALA A 171 -4.65 7.80 16.06
N ILE A 172 -4.69 6.56 16.54
CA ILE A 172 -5.02 6.25 17.92
C ILE A 172 -3.87 6.75 18.79
N ARG A 173 -4.12 7.80 19.57
CA ARG A 173 -3.17 8.26 20.58
C ARG A 173 -2.97 7.16 21.62
N ARG A 174 -1.78 6.54 21.65
CA ARG A 174 -1.38 5.70 22.77
C ARG A 174 -1.28 6.60 24.01
N ALA A 175 -2.14 6.36 24.99
CA ALA A 175 -1.95 6.92 26.32
C ALA A 175 -0.62 6.37 26.86
N PHE A 176 0.40 7.22 26.98
CA PHE A 176 1.56 6.89 27.79
C PHE A 176 1.06 6.82 29.24
N THR A 177 0.81 5.61 29.73
CA THR A 177 0.73 5.37 31.18
C THR A 177 2.08 5.78 31.75
N ARG A 178 2.12 6.91 32.46
CA ARG A 178 3.24 7.26 33.34
C ARG A 178 3.45 6.08 34.27
N VAL A 179 4.58 5.39 34.13
CA VAL A 179 5.07 4.46 35.14
C VAL A 179 5.31 5.31 36.40
N ARG A 180 4.64 4.94 37.49
CA ARG A 180 4.83 5.50 38.82
C ARG A 180 6.13 4.98 39.42
#